data_AF-A0A8H6E2A9-F1
#
_entry.id   AF-A0A8H6E2A9-F1
#
_cell.length_a   1.000
_cell.length_b   1.000
_cell.length_c   1.000
_cell.angle_alpha   90.00
_cell.angle_beta   90.00
_cell.angle_gamma   90.00
#
_symmetry.space_group_name_H-M   'P 1'
#
loop_
_entity.id
_entity.type
_entity.pdbx_description
1 polymer ?
#
loop_
_entity_poly.entity_id
_entity_poly.type
_entity_poly.pdbx_seq_one_letter_code
_entity_poly.pdbx_strand_id
1 'polypeptide(L)'
;MIDFLYSQGYTVNESNTANPNHPTNTRTTNVLLQHVQVNAIADYYGITQLSDLATSNIRAVLQSQWSTSNFSTVVKETFSTTGDRPLQHMLALTASDHIEELLSSATFPNLEPLHGFAVSILREVLAKYQSRLKALDKEIQALTLLVTAKENEVKAIQARRHSDTTKVHRVIRNINHCISIVNRAALCGACNDDAGCYISRSGRMEEPTYIVRCIRCHYRYRE
;
A
#
# COMPACT_ATOMS: atom_id res chain seq x y z
N MET A 1 -38.50 20.70 14.82
CA MET A 1 -38.55 20.21 16.20
C MET A 1 -39.86 19.49 16.50
N ILE A 2 -41.02 20.13 16.31
CA ILE A 2 -42.33 19.48 16.53
C ILE A 2 -42.45 18.19 15.72
N ASP A 3 -42.15 18.25 14.41
CA ASP A 3 -42.21 17.05 13.55
C ASP A 3 -41.31 15.91 14.05
N PHE A 4 -40.12 16.23 14.58
CA PHE A 4 -39.22 15.22 15.15
C PHE A 4 -39.81 14.55 16.38
N LEU A 5 -40.45 15.30 17.27
CA LEU A 5 -41.08 14.75 18.47
C LEU A 5 -42.23 13.77 18.14
N TYR A 6 -42.89 13.93 16.99
CA TYR A 6 -43.99 13.06 16.56
C TYR A 6 -43.58 11.96 15.56
N SER A 7 -42.53 12.19 14.75
CA SER A 7 -42.17 11.31 13.62
C SER A 7 -40.75 10.75 13.70
N GLN A 8 -39.95 11.14 14.69
CA GLN A 8 -38.53 10.79 14.81
C GLN A 8 -37.67 11.23 13.61
N GLY A 9 -38.19 12.13 12.76
CA GLY A 9 -37.49 12.72 11.63
C GLY A 9 -37.83 14.20 11.47
N TYR A 10 -37.06 14.90 10.64
CA TYR A 10 -37.42 16.24 10.18
C TYR A 10 -37.00 16.41 8.73
N THR A 11 -37.79 17.19 8.00
CA THR A 11 -37.45 17.61 6.65
C THR A 11 -37.03 19.06 6.68
N VAL A 12 -36.10 19.39 5.78
CA VAL A 12 -35.69 20.76 5.54
C VAL A 12 -36.37 21.22 4.27
N ASN A 13 -36.96 22.42 4.28
CA ASN A 13 -37.67 22.94 3.12
C ASN A 13 -36.69 23.27 1.98
N GLU A 14 -36.56 22.33 1.05
CA GLU A 14 -35.88 22.56 -0.23
C GLU A 14 -36.65 23.50 -1.17
N SER A 15 -37.90 23.83 -0.82
CA SER A 15 -38.92 24.35 -1.74
C SER A 15 -38.98 25.87 -1.89
N ASN A 16 -38.28 26.67 -1.07
CA ASN A 16 -38.41 28.13 -1.11
C ASN A 16 -37.54 28.86 -2.14
N THR A 17 -36.78 28.14 -2.98
CA THR A 17 -36.00 28.76 -4.07
C THR A 17 -36.01 27.95 -5.35
N ALA A 18 -37.16 27.39 -5.75
CA ALA A 18 -37.35 26.88 -7.11
C ALA A 18 -37.46 28.04 -8.13
N ASN A 19 -36.43 28.89 -8.17
CA ASN A 19 -36.19 29.79 -9.29
C ASN A 19 -35.08 29.12 -10.14
N PRO A 20 -35.34 28.75 -11.41
CA PRO A 20 -34.38 28.05 -12.28
C PRO A 20 -33.05 28.80 -12.50
N ASN A 21 -32.97 30.06 -12.08
CA ASN A 21 -31.82 30.94 -12.28
C ASN A 21 -30.87 31.02 -11.08
N HIS A 22 -31.11 30.28 -9.97
CA HIS A 22 -30.23 30.37 -8.81
C HIS A 22 -29.08 29.34 -8.88
N PRO A 23 -27.79 29.76 -8.80
CA PRO A 23 -26.67 28.83 -8.80
C PRO A 23 -26.81 27.76 -7.69
N THR A 24 -26.61 26.49 -8.07
CA THR A 24 -26.68 25.29 -7.22
C THR A 24 -26.03 25.46 -5.85
N ASN A 25 -24.93 26.22 -5.79
CA ASN A 25 -24.16 26.50 -4.58
C ASN A 25 -24.97 27.20 -3.48
N THR A 26 -25.92 28.08 -3.85
CA THR A 26 -26.73 28.81 -2.86
C THR A 26 -27.80 27.91 -2.23
N ARG A 27 -28.37 27.00 -3.02
CA ARG A 27 -29.35 26.03 -2.51
C ARG A 27 -28.71 25.08 -1.50
N THR A 28 -27.55 24.54 -1.81
CA THR A 28 -26.80 23.66 -0.89
C THR A 28 -26.43 24.37 0.40
N THR A 29 -25.98 25.63 0.32
CA THR A 29 -25.66 26.43 1.51
C THR A 29 -26.90 26.62 2.41
N ASN A 30 -28.06 26.93 1.83
CA ASN A 30 -29.30 27.10 2.60
C ASN A 30 -29.71 25.81 3.32
N VAL A 31 -29.65 24.67 2.64
CA VAL A 31 -29.96 23.36 3.24
C VAL A 31 -29.01 23.07 4.41
N LEU A 32 -27.71 23.29 4.22
CA LEU A 32 -26.72 23.10 5.29
C LEU A 32 -27.00 24.01 6.50
N LEU A 33 -27.28 25.30 6.28
CA LEU A 33 -27.59 26.24 7.35
C LEU A 33 -28.85 25.85 8.12
N GLN A 34 -29.89 25.36 7.44
CA GLN A 34 -31.10 24.88 8.08
C GLN A 34 -30.81 23.66 8.99
N HIS A 35 -29.94 22.75 8.58
CA HIS A 35 -29.52 21.65 9.44
C HIS A 35 -28.69 22.13 10.65
N VAL A 36 -27.81 23.12 10.49
CA VAL A 36 -27.08 23.75 11.61
C VAL A 36 -28.05 24.39 12.60
N GLN A 37 -29.08 25.09 12.11
CA GLN A 37 -30.12 25.68 12.96
C GLN A 37 -30.91 24.62 13.72
N VAL A 38 -31.26 23.51 13.07
CA VAL A 38 -31.93 22.38 13.76
C VAL A 38 -31.02 21.78 14.83
N ASN A 39 -29.71 21.64 14.56
CA ASN A 39 -28.74 21.21 15.56
C ASN A 39 -28.68 22.21 16.74
N ALA A 40 -28.59 23.51 16.48
CA ALA A 40 -28.57 24.54 17.52
C ALA A 40 -29.84 24.52 18.39
N ILE A 41 -31.01 24.34 17.79
CA ILE A 41 -32.27 24.16 18.53
C ILE A 41 -32.21 22.91 19.39
N ALA A 42 -31.71 21.79 18.85
CA ALA A 42 -31.60 20.54 19.58
C ALA A 42 -30.62 20.65 20.77
N ASP A 43 -29.47 21.31 20.58
CA ASP A 43 -28.48 21.59 21.62
C ASP A 43 -29.11 22.45 22.73
N TYR A 44 -29.80 23.54 22.37
CA TYR A 44 -30.46 24.43 23.31
C TYR A 44 -31.50 23.71 24.20
N TYR A 45 -32.28 22.79 23.63
CA TYR A 45 -33.28 22.02 24.38
C TYR A 45 -32.75 20.68 24.95
N GLY A 46 -31.48 20.34 24.72
CA GLY A 46 -30.88 19.09 25.19
C GLY A 46 -31.43 17.82 24.52
N ILE A 47 -31.91 17.92 23.26
CA ILE A 47 -32.47 16.79 22.51
C ILE A 47 -31.35 16.11 21.70
N THR A 48 -30.54 15.27 22.35
CA THR A 48 -29.33 14.66 21.75
C THR A 48 -29.60 13.93 20.44
N GLN A 49 -30.69 13.16 20.35
CA GLN A 49 -31.03 12.39 19.14
C GLN A 49 -31.28 13.30 17.91
N LEU A 50 -31.84 14.49 18.14
CA LEU A 50 -32.05 15.46 17.06
C LEU A 50 -30.74 16.17 16.68
N SER A 51 -29.87 16.44 17.66
CA SER A 51 -28.52 16.95 17.40
C SER A 51 -27.72 15.96 16.54
N ASP A 52 -27.74 14.67 16.89
CA ASP A 52 -27.07 13.60 16.15
C ASP A 52 -27.62 13.46 14.73
N LEU A 53 -28.95 13.47 14.57
CA LEU A 53 -29.60 13.40 13.25
C LEU A 53 -29.21 14.60 12.38
N ALA A 54 -29.21 15.80 12.95
CA ALA A 54 -28.80 17.00 12.23
C ALA A 54 -27.33 16.97 11.83
N THR A 55 -26.45 16.56 12.74
CA THR A 55 -25.02 16.36 12.46
C THR A 55 -24.79 15.35 11.35
N SER A 56 -25.55 14.25 11.34
CA SER A 56 -25.49 13.23 10.28
C SER A 56 -25.92 13.79 8.93
N ASN A 57 -27.00 14.58 8.88
CA ASN A 57 -27.48 15.19 7.64
C ASN A 57 -26.49 16.23 7.09
N ILE A 58 -25.89 17.06 7.96
CA ILE A 58 -24.82 18.01 7.57
C ILE A 58 -23.66 17.24 6.92
N ARG A 59 -23.21 16.15 7.57
CA ARG A 59 -22.13 15.31 7.05
C ARG A 59 -22.47 14.74 5.67
N ALA A 60 -23.67 14.20 5.49
CA ALA A 60 -24.10 13.62 4.22
C ALA A 60 -24.13 14.65 3.08
N VAL A 61 -24.58 15.88 3.36
CA VAL A 61 -24.59 16.96 2.37
C VAL A 61 -23.16 17.40 2.04
N LEU A 62 -22.29 17.58 3.04
CA LEU A 62 -20.88 17.94 2.80
C LEU A 62 -20.11 16.89 2.00
N GLN A 63 -20.40 15.59 2.22
CA GLN A 63 -19.77 14.50 1.48
C GLN A 63 -20.25 14.41 0.02
N SER A 64 -21.51 14.73 -0.24
CA SER A 64 -22.09 14.64 -1.60
C SER A 64 -21.88 15.91 -2.42
N GLN A 65 -21.80 17.08 -1.79
CA GLN A 65 -21.77 18.40 -2.43
C GLN A 65 -20.72 19.29 -1.78
N TRP A 66 -19.47 18.82 -1.75
CA TRP A 66 -18.35 19.55 -1.18
C TRP A 66 -18.10 20.89 -1.88
N SER A 67 -17.88 21.93 -1.08
CA SER A 67 -17.44 23.26 -1.54
C SER A 67 -16.79 24.01 -0.38
N THR A 68 -15.59 24.56 -0.59
CA THR A 68 -14.89 25.38 0.41
C THR A 68 -15.71 26.59 0.88
N SER A 69 -16.47 27.20 -0.03
CA SER A 69 -17.36 28.34 0.28
C SER A 69 -18.52 27.93 1.20
N ASN A 70 -19.22 26.84 0.86
CA ASN A 70 -20.35 26.35 1.65
C ASN A 70 -19.86 25.88 3.02
N PHE A 71 -18.74 25.14 3.05
CA PHE A 71 -18.12 24.70 4.28
C PHE A 71 -17.72 25.86 5.19
N SER A 72 -17.05 26.89 4.65
CA SER A 72 -16.68 28.10 5.41
C SER A 72 -17.90 28.77 6.04
N THR A 73 -19.01 28.83 5.30
CA THR A 73 -20.28 29.40 5.76
C THR A 73 -20.89 28.56 6.89
N VAL A 74 -20.88 27.23 6.76
CA VAL A 74 -21.36 26.30 7.80
C VAL A 74 -20.53 26.38 9.08
N VAL A 75 -19.20 26.47 8.96
CA VAL A 75 -18.31 26.65 10.11
C VAL A 75 -18.66 27.95 10.82
N LYS A 76 -18.78 29.06 10.08
CA LYS A 76 -19.13 30.35 10.68
C LYS A 76 -20.45 30.28 11.43
N GLU A 77 -21.49 29.72 10.83
CA GLU A 77 -22.81 29.59 11.45
C GLU A 77 -22.74 28.71 12.71
N THR A 78 -22.09 27.54 12.63
CA THR A 78 -22.00 26.58 13.72
C THR A 78 -21.38 27.22 14.97
N PHE A 79 -20.22 27.88 14.80
CA PHE A 79 -19.53 28.52 15.93
C PHE A 79 -20.23 29.79 16.43
N SER A 80 -21.19 30.33 15.68
CA SER A 80 -22.00 31.48 16.09
C SER A 80 -23.30 31.08 16.80
N THR A 81 -23.79 29.86 16.59
CA THR A 81 -25.17 29.48 16.96
C THR A 81 -25.26 28.30 17.94
N THR A 82 -24.26 27.43 18.02
CA THR A 82 -24.33 26.20 18.82
C THR A 82 -23.03 25.87 19.55
N GLY A 83 -23.16 25.31 20.75
CA GLY A 83 -22.06 24.78 21.54
C GLY A 83 -21.79 23.29 21.32
N ASP A 84 -22.52 22.65 20.39
CA ASP A 84 -22.50 21.21 20.14
C ASP A 84 -21.10 20.73 19.71
N ARG A 85 -20.35 20.19 20.68
CA ARG A 85 -18.98 19.69 20.49
C ARG A 85 -18.91 18.56 19.46
N PRO A 86 -19.86 17.60 19.39
CA PRO A 86 -19.89 16.59 18.34
C PRO A 86 -19.92 17.18 16.92
N LEU A 87 -20.77 18.18 16.65
CA LEU A 87 -20.80 18.87 15.36
C LEU A 87 -19.49 19.60 15.08
N GLN A 88 -18.96 20.36 16.05
CA GLN A 88 -17.68 21.07 15.88
C GLN A 88 -16.52 20.13 15.58
N HIS A 89 -16.46 18.98 16.27
CA HIS A 89 -15.47 17.94 16.01
C HIS A 89 -15.65 17.30 14.62
N MET A 90 -16.89 17.04 14.20
CA MET A 90 -17.18 16.55 12.84
C MET A 90 -16.67 17.52 11.78
N LEU A 91 -16.89 18.83 11.96
CA LEU A 91 -16.36 19.84 11.04
C LEU A 91 -14.83 19.89 11.05
N ALA A 92 -14.18 19.70 12.19
CA ALA A 92 -12.72 19.65 12.26
C ALA A 92 -12.15 18.44 11.49
N LEU A 93 -12.79 17.27 11.60
CA LEU A 93 -12.45 16.09 10.81
C LEU A 93 -12.60 16.36 9.31
N THR A 94 -13.76 16.89 8.88
CA THR A 94 -14.00 17.24 7.48
C THR A 94 -12.99 18.27 6.97
N ALA A 95 -12.66 19.28 7.78
CA ALA A 95 -11.63 20.25 7.41
C ALA A 95 -10.24 19.59 7.27
N SER A 96 -9.89 18.63 8.12
CA SER A 96 -8.62 17.89 8.03
C SER A 96 -8.53 17.05 6.75
N ASP A 97 -9.65 16.54 6.25
CA ASP A 97 -9.72 15.76 5.01
C ASP A 97 -9.55 16.62 3.77
N HIS A 98 -9.98 17.88 3.83
CA HIS A 98 -9.93 18.85 2.73
C HIS A 98 -8.95 20.01 2.99
N ILE A 99 -7.97 19.81 3.88
CA ILE A 99 -7.15 20.91 4.40
C ILE A 99 -6.37 21.65 3.31
N GLU A 100 -5.87 20.95 2.30
CA GLU A 100 -5.12 21.54 1.19
C GLU A 100 -5.99 22.50 0.35
N GLU A 101 -7.23 22.10 0.04
CA GLU A 101 -8.18 22.91 -0.70
C GLU A 101 -8.65 24.11 0.12
N LEU A 102 -8.88 23.92 1.43
CA LEU A 102 -9.29 24.98 2.35
C LEU A 102 -8.21 26.05 2.50
N LEU A 103 -6.94 25.66 2.67
CA LEU A 103 -5.81 26.59 2.77
C LEU A 103 -5.56 27.34 1.45
N SER A 104 -5.96 26.76 0.32
CA SER A 104 -5.88 27.40 -0.99
C SER A 104 -7.06 28.33 -1.28
N SER A 105 -8.12 28.28 -0.47
CA SER A 105 -9.31 29.13 -0.64
C SER A 105 -9.10 30.53 -0.05
N ALA A 106 -9.70 31.54 -0.67
CA ALA A 106 -9.65 32.91 -0.15
C ALA A 106 -10.55 33.13 1.08
N THR A 107 -11.55 32.27 1.30
CA THR A 107 -12.59 32.47 2.32
C THR A 107 -12.22 31.87 3.67
N PHE A 108 -11.54 30.72 3.66
CA PHE A 108 -11.32 29.95 4.88
C PHE A 108 -10.27 30.56 5.84
N PRO A 109 -9.11 31.08 5.38
CA PRO A 109 -8.11 31.68 6.27
C PRO A 109 -8.58 32.95 7.00
N ASN A 110 -9.64 33.59 6.49
CA ASN A 110 -10.17 34.85 6.99
C ASN A 110 -11.36 34.67 7.95
N LEU A 111 -11.64 33.46 8.42
CA LEU A 111 -12.75 33.17 9.32
C LEU A 111 -12.45 33.67 10.75
N GLU A 112 -13.20 34.67 11.24
CA GLU A 112 -13.07 35.19 12.61
C GLU A 112 -13.14 34.11 13.74
N PRO A 113 -13.98 33.05 13.64
CA PRO A 113 -14.05 32.02 14.70
C PRO A 113 -12.86 31.04 14.77
N LEU A 114 -11.76 31.30 14.06
CA LEU A 114 -10.72 30.30 13.83
C LEU A 114 -9.94 29.84 15.07
N HIS A 115 -9.91 30.53 16.21
CA HIS A 115 -8.88 30.22 17.20
C HIS A 115 -8.98 28.79 17.79
N GLY A 116 -10.13 28.42 18.37
CA GLY A 116 -10.34 27.06 18.89
C GLY A 116 -10.50 26.01 17.79
N PHE A 117 -11.04 26.41 16.65
CA PHE A 117 -11.30 25.53 15.52
C PHE A 117 -10.01 25.14 14.79
N ALA A 118 -9.10 26.08 14.53
CA ALA A 118 -7.81 25.84 13.88
C ALA A 118 -6.95 24.86 14.69
N VAL A 119 -6.94 24.97 16.02
CA VAL A 119 -6.23 24.01 16.86
C VAL A 119 -6.83 22.60 16.73
N SER A 120 -8.15 22.49 16.61
CA SER A 120 -8.82 21.20 16.40
C SER A 120 -8.45 20.58 15.05
N ILE A 121 -8.44 21.38 13.98
CA ILE A 121 -7.96 20.94 12.66
C ILE A 121 -6.51 20.46 12.72
N LEU A 122 -5.62 21.23 13.35
CA LEU A 122 -4.21 20.86 13.47
C LEU A 122 -4.03 19.52 14.22
N ARG A 123 -4.82 19.28 15.26
CA ARG A 123 -4.81 17.98 15.97
C ARG A 123 -5.23 16.84 15.07
N GLU A 124 -6.32 16.99 14.31
CA GLU A 124 -6.81 15.96 13.40
C GLU A 124 -5.81 15.67 12.27
N VAL A 125 -5.23 16.73 11.67
CA VAL A 125 -4.20 16.61 10.64
C VAL A 125 -2.98 15.86 11.20
N LEU A 126 -2.49 16.24 12.39
CA LEU A 126 -1.36 15.56 13.03
C LEU A 126 -1.68 14.08 13.34
N ALA A 127 -2.86 13.78 13.87
CA ALA A 127 -3.28 12.41 14.17
C ALA A 127 -3.34 11.55 12.91
N LYS A 128 -3.84 12.10 11.80
CA LYS A 128 -3.88 11.46 10.48
C LYS A 128 -2.48 11.15 9.96
N TYR A 129 -1.56 12.13 9.98
CA TYR A 129 -0.18 11.91 9.56
C TYR A 129 0.55 10.90 10.45
N GLN A 130 0.40 10.97 11.77
CA GLN A 130 1.00 10.01 12.69
C GLN A 130 0.50 8.58 12.44
N SER A 131 -0.80 8.41 12.18
CA SER A 131 -1.38 7.11 11.86
C SER A 131 -0.83 6.56 10.55
N ARG A 132 -0.67 7.42 9.54
CA ARG A 132 -0.10 7.03 8.24
C ARG A 132 1.38 6.68 8.33
N LEU A 133 2.17 7.45 9.08
CA LEU A 133 3.58 7.13 9.34
C LEU A 133 3.72 5.75 10.00
N LYS A 134 2.92 5.47 11.04
CA LYS A 134 2.90 4.14 11.68
C LYS A 134 2.51 3.01 10.73
N ALA A 135 1.58 3.26 9.81
CA ALA A 135 1.18 2.27 8.82
C ALA A 135 2.30 1.99 7.81
N LEU A 136 2.97 3.05 7.32
CA LEU A 136 4.11 2.95 6.42
C LEU A 136 5.30 2.23 7.08
N ASP A 137 5.59 2.52 8.35
CA ASP A 137 6.66 1.82 9.09
C ASP A 137 6.41 0.31 9.18
N LYS A 138 5.17 -0.10 9.42
CA LYS A 138 4.79 -1.52 9.42
C LYS A 138 4.97 -2.17 8.05
N GLU A 139 4.62 -1.45 6.99
CA GLU A 139 4.78 -1.92 5.61
C GLU A 139 6.27 -2.06 5.24
N ILE A 140 7.10 -1.07 5.58
CA ILE A 140 8.55 -1.10 5.37
C ILE A 140 9.17 -2.30 6.11
N GLN A 141 8.77 -2.55 7.36
CA GLN A 141 9.24 -3.71 8.13
C GLN A 141 8.86 -5.04 7.46
N ALA A 142 7.61 -5.18 7.00
CA ALA A 142 7.15 -6.38 6.31
C ALA A 142 7.91 -6.62 5.00
N LEU A 143 8.11 -5.56 4.20
CA LEU A 143 8.87 -5.64 2.96
C LEU A 143 10.34 -5.99 3.22
N THR A 144 10.95 -5.44 4.27
CA THR A 144 12.33 -5.75 4.66
C THR A 144 12.50 -7.25 4.99
N LEU A 145 11.55 -7.83 5.73
CA LEU A 145 11.55 -9.27 6.03
C LEU A 145 11.38 -10.13 4.77
N LEU A 146 10.53 -9.70 3.83
CA LEU A 146 10.35 -10.40 2.57
C LEU A 146 11.59 -10.35 1.68
N VAL A 147 12.22 -9.18 1.57
CA VAL A 147 13.45 -8.98 0.79
C VAL A 147 14.58 -9.84 1.36
N THR A 148 14.79 -9.83 2.68
CA THR A 148 15.84 -10.65 3.31
C THR A 148 15.60 -12.15 3.12
N ALA A 149 14.35 -12.62 3.20
CA ALA A 149 14.00 -14.00 2.91
C ALA A 149 14.32 -14.37 1.44
N LYS A 150 13.98 -13.50 0.49
CA LYS A 150 14.26 -13.71 -0.93
C LYS A 150 15.75 -13.65 -1.26
N GLU A 151 16.50 -12.76 -0.63
CA GLU A 151 17.95 -12.73 -0.76
C GLU A 151 18.60 -14.04 -0.30
N ASN A 152 18.12 -14.61 0.81
CA ASN A 152 18.61 -15.90 1.30
C ASN A 152 18.27 -17.04 0.33
N GLU A 153 17.08 -17.04 -0.25
CA GLU A 153 16.67 -18.01 -1.27
C GLU A 153 17.56 -17.91 -2.53
N VAL A 154 17.80 -16.69 -3.02
CA VAL A 154 18.68 -16.44 -4.18
C VAL A 154 20.11 -16.91 -3.88
N LYS A 155 20.65 -16.60 -2.71
CA LYS A 155 21.99 -17.07 -2.29
C LYS A 155 22.06 -18.60 -2.26
N ALA A 156 21.03 -19.28 -1.75
CA ALA A 156 20.99 -20.74 -1.72
C ALA A 156 20.95 -21.35 -3.14
N ILE A 157 20.16 -20.76 -4.05
CA ILE A 157 20.09 -21.20 -5.45
C ILE A 157 21.44 -20.97 -6.16
N GLN A 158 22.06 -19.82 -5.94
CA GLN A 158 23.38 -19.49 -6.51
C GLN A 158 24.46 -20.46 -6.03
N ALA A 159 24.49 -20.80 -4.73
CA ALA A 159 25.43 -21.76 -4.18
C ALA A 159 25.26 -23.16 -4.81
N ARG A 160 24.01 -23.61 -5.00
CA ARG A 160 23.71 -24.89 -5.69
C ARG A 160 24.19 -24.85 -7.14
N ARG A 161 23.82 -23.81 -7.90
CA ARG A 161 24.27 -23.64 -9.29
C ARG A 161 25.79 -23.61 -9.40
N HIS A 162 26.48 -22.93 -8.49
CA HIS A 162 27.95 -22.89 -8.51
C HIS A 162 28.57 -24.28 -8.24
N SER A 163 28.01 -25.04 -7.30
CA SER A 163 28.43 -26.42 -7.03
C SER A 163 28.24 -27.31 -8.27
N ASP A 164 27.06 -27.26 -8.89
CA ASP A 164 26.74 -28.07 -10.06
C ASP A 164 27.61 -27.70 -11.27
N THR A 165 27.80 -26.39 -11.52
CA THR A 165 28.73 -25.90 -12.55
C THR A 165 30.14 -26.42 -12.29
N THR A 166 30.61 -26.43 -11.05
CA THR A 166 31.95 -26.94 -10.70
C THR A 166 32.08 -28.44 -10.99
N LYS A 167 31.06 -29.24 -10.65
CA LYS A 167 31.01 -30.68 -10.97
C LYS A 167 31.07 -30.91 -12.48
N VAL A 168 30.26 -30.19 -13.25
CA VAL A 168 30.24 -30.27 -14.71
C VAL A 168 31.62 -29.95 -15.30
N HIS A 169 32.27 -28.87 -14.84
CA HIS A 169 33.62 -28.51 -15.30
C HIS A 169 34.66 -29.58 -14.99
N ARG A 170 34.56 -30.28 -13.84
CA ARG A 170 35.46 -31.39 -13.52
C ARG A 170 35.26 -32.57 -14.46
N VAL A 171 34.00 -32.91 -14.76
CA VAL A 171 33.67 -33.98 -15.72
C VAL A 171 34.21 -33.64 -17.11
N ILE A 172 33.98 -32.42 -17.60
CA ILE A 172 34.51 -31.95 -18.89
C ILE A 172 36.04 -32.04 -18.92
N ARG A 173 36.71 -31.57 -17.85
CA ARG A 173 38.18 -31.66 -17.75
C ARG A 173 38.67 -33.10 -17.82
N ASN A 174 37.99 -34.02 -17.13
CA ASN A 174 38.34 -35.43 -17.12
C ASN A 174 38.11 -36.10 -18.50
N ILE A 175 37.03 -35.76 -19.22
CA ILE A 175 36.80 -36.22 -20.60
C ILE A 175 37.89 -35.69 -21.54
N ASN A 176 38.17 -34.38 -21.50
CA ASN A 176 39.21 -33.77 -22.33
C ASN A 176 40.59 -34.39 -22.07
N HIS A 177 40.88 -34.73 -20.80
CA HIS A 177 42.08 -35.47 -20.44
C HIS A 177 42.10 -36.87 -21.08
N CYS A 178 40.99 -37.62 -21.04
CA CYS A 178 40.89 -38.91 -21.72
C CYS A 178 41.13 -38.80 -23.23
N ILE A 179 40.52 -37.80 -23.89
CA ILE A 179 40.73 -37.54 -25.32
C ILE A 179 42.21 -37.26 -25.60
N SER A 180 42.88 -36.50 -24.73
CA SER A 180 44.32 -36.22 -24.89
C SER A 180 45.20 -37.48 -24.79
N ILE A 181 44.80 -38.48 -24.00
CA ILE A 181 45.51 -39.75 -23.89
C ILE A 181 45.28 -40.58 -25.16
N VAL A 182 44.03 -40.69 -25.60
CA VAL A 182 43.65 -41.39 -26.83
C VAL A 182 44.44 -40.84 -28.02
N ASN A 183 44.54 -39.53 -28.15
CA ASN A 183 45.25 -38.89 -29.26
C ASN A 183 46.79 -39.06 -29.19
N ARG A 184 47.36 -39.38 -28.03
CA ARG A 184 48.81 -39.56 -27.83
C ARG A 184 49.27 -41.01 -27.88
N ALA A 185 48.40 -41.96 -27.52
CA ALA A 185 48.75 -43.36 -27.42
C ALA A 185 48.77 -44.04 -28.80
N ALA A 186 49.97 -44.23 -29.37
CA ALA A 186 50.14 -44.99 -30.63
C ALA A 186 50.13 -46.51 -30.42
N LEU A 187 50.63 -46.99 -29.27
CA LEU A 187 50.65 -48.40 -28.88
C LEU A 187 50.23 -48.55 -27.42
N CYS A 188 49.72 -49.72 -27.04
CA CYS A 188 49.44 -50.02 -25.65
C CYS A 188 50.73 -50.24 -24.85
N GLY A 189 50.95 -49.50 -23.76
CA GLY A 189 52.14 -49.67 -22.91
C GLY A 189 52.27 -51.02 -22.19
N ALA A 190 51.23 -51.86 -22.18
CA ALA A 190 51.25 -53.17 -21.52
C ALA A 190 51.37 -54.34 -22.50
N CYS A 191 50.59 -54.36 -23.58
CA CYS A 191 50.62 -55.45 -24.57
C CYS A 191 51.37 -55.09 -25.86
N ASN A 192 51.88 -53.84 -25.97
CA ASN A 192 52.60 -53.29 -27.12
C ASN A 192 51.87 -53.44 -28.47
N ASP A 193 50.55 -53.50 -28.41
CA ASP A 193 49.66 -53.71 -29.56
C ASP A 193 49.11 -52.37 -30.04
N ASP A 194 48.87 -52.23 -31.35
CA ASP A 194 48.24 -51.05 -31.95
C ASP A 194 46.72 -51.01 -31.78
N ALA A 195 46.17 -52.13 -31.29
CA ALA A 195 44.75 -52.29 -31.11
C ALA A 195 44.21 -51.16 -30.23
N GLY A 196 43.34 -50.34 -30.84
CA GLY A 196 42.90 -49.04 -30.32
C GLY A 196 42.37 -49.02 -28.88
N CYS A 197 42.00 -47.83 -28.42
CA CYS A 197 41.54 -47.61 -27.05
C CYS A 197 40.08 -47.16 -27.00
N TYR A 198 39.45 -47.35 -25.84
CA TYR A 198 38.08 -46.91 -25.57
C TYR A 198 37.98 -46.22 -24.21
N ILE A 199 37.02 -45.32 -24.07
CA ILE A 199 36.73 -44.61 -22.82
C ILE A 199 35.66 -45.40 -22.06
N SER A 200 35.96 -45.73 -20.81
CA SER A 200 35.02 -46.38 -19.89
C SER A 200 34.60 -45.42 -18.79
N ARG A 201 33.30 -45.42 -18.46
CA ARG A 201 32.74 -44.66 -17.34
C ARG A 201 32.99 -45.41 -16.03
N SER A 202 33.41 -44.67 -15.01
CA SER A 202 33.61 -45.11 -13.63
C SER A 202 33.14 -44.01 -12.67
N GLY A 203 33.24 -44.23 -11.36
CA GLY A 203 32.88 -43.24 -10.34
C GLY A 203 31.38 -43.13 -10.04
N ARG A 204 30.98 -42.05 -9.35
CA ARG A 204 29.59 -41.84 -8.90
C ARG A 204 28.69 -41.41 -10.06
N MET A 205 27.40 -41.71 -9.97
CA MET A 205 26.40 -41.28 -10.96
C MET A 205 26.38 -39.77 -11.16
N GLU A 206 26.51 -39.00 -10.07
CA GLU A 206 26.43 -37.54 -10.05
C GLU A 206 27.71 -36.82 -10.50
N GLU A 207 28.86 -37.48 -10.43
CA GLU A 207 30.15 -36.94 -10.87
C GLU A 207 30.96 -38.08 -11.51
N PRO A 208 30.59 -38.50 -12.74
CA PRO A 208 31.22 -39.64 -13.39
C PRO A 208 32.67 -39.32 -13.76
N THR A 209 33.54 -40.31 -13.55
CA THR A 209 34.94 -40.25 -13.93
C THR A 209 35.17 -41.21 -15.10
N TYR A 210 35.72 -40.70 -16.18
CA TYR A 210 36.07 -41.43 -17.38
C TYR A 210 37.55 -41.82 -17.34
N ILE A 211 37.84 -43.03 -17.82
CA ILE A 211 39.20 -43.58 -17.91
C ILE A 211 39.39 -44.29 -19.26
N VAL A 212 40.58 -44.14 -19.84
CA VAL A 212 40.95 -44.77 -21.11
C VAL A 212 41.50 -46.17 -20.86
N ARG A 213 41.06 -47.15 -21.66
CA ARG A 213 41.52 -48.55 -21.59
C ARG A 213 41.87 -49.09 -22.96
N CYS A 214 42.85 -50.00 -23.02
CA CYS A 214 43.18 -50.74 -24.24
C CYS A 214 42.08 -51.76 -24.54
N ILE A 215 41.71 -51.90 -25.82
CA ILE A 215 40.65 -52.83 -26.24
C ILE A 215 41.04 -54.30 -26.05
N ARG A 216 42.33 -54.64 -26.14
CA ARG A 216 42.80 -56.04 -26.07
C ARG A 216 43.08 -56.51 -24.65
N CYS A 217 43.86 -55.74 -23.89
CA CYS A 217 44.30 -56.16 -22.55
C CYS A 217 43.57 -55.46 -21.41
N HIS A 218 42.64 -54.55 -21.70
CA HIS A 218 41.91 -53.73 -20.72
C HIS A 218 42.80 -52.90 -19.78
N TYR A 219 44.09 -52.78 -20.11
CA TYR A 219 45.05 -51.97 -19.38
C TYR A 219 44.55 -50.54 -19.31
N ARG A 220 44.54 -49.98 -18.09
CA ARG A 220 44.16 -48.60 -17.84
C ARG A 220 45.36 -47.72 -18.14
N TYR A 221 45.22 -46.83 -19.11
CA TYR A 221 46.21 -45.78 -19.33
C TYR A 221 46.19 -44.88 -18.09
N ARG A 222 47.32 -44.88 -17.38
CA ARG A 222 47.64 -43.90 -16.33
C ARG A 222 48.66 -42.94 -16.93
N GLU A 223 48.72 -41.72 -16.39
CA GLU A 223 49.88 -40.85 -16.61
C GLU A 223 51.17 -41.59 -16.27
#